data_AF-A0A918BNZ2-F1
#
_entry.id   AF-A0A918BNZ2-F1
#
_cell.length_a   1.000
_cell.length_b   1.000
_cell.length_c   1.000
_cell.angle_alpha   90.00
_cell.angle_beta   90.00
_cell.angle_gamma   90.00
#
_symmetry.space_group_name_H-M   'P 1'
#
loop_
_entity.id
_entity.type
_entity.pdbx_description
1 polymer ?
#
loop_
_entity_poly.entity_id
_entity_poly.type
_entity_poly.pdbx_seq_one_letter_code
_entity_poly.pdbx_strand_id
1 'polypeptide(L)'
;MDLSFFQSQTAQQLRAEGRAEGRAEGEAKALLLLLGHRGVEVGEGDRERIVGCGDPEVLDEWFKRALTAGSMTEVFEGGVG
;
A
#
# COMPACT_ATOMS: atom_id res chain seq x y z
N MET A 1 -25.77 -26.88 -2.78
CA MET A 1 -24.54 -26.21 -3.27
C MET A 1 -23.37 -26.92 -2.64
N ASP A 2 -22.51 -27.55 -3.44
CA ASP A 2 -21.28 -28.15 -2.92
C ASP A 2 -20.25 -27.04 -2.67
N LEU A 3 -19.91 -26.83 -1.40
CA LEU A 3 -18.93 -25.82 -0.97
C LEU A 3 -17.48 -26.30 -1.17
N SER A 4 -17.26 -27.54 -1.63
CA SER A 4 -15.94 -28.07 -1.96
C SER A 4 -15.21 -27.22 -3.01
N PHE A 5 -15.94 -26.56 -3.91
CA PHE A 5 -15.39 -25.63 -4.90
C PHE A 5 -14.63 -24.46 -4.27
N PHE A 6 -15.10 -23.97 -3.10
CA PHE A 6 -14.42 -22.94 -2.31
C PHE A 6 -13.16 -23.47 -1.59
N GLN A 7 -12.97 -24.77 -1.49
CA GLN A 7 -11.76 -25.34 -0.88
C GLN A 7 -10.68 -25.67 -1.90
N SER A 8 -10.95 -25.51 -3.21
CA SER A 8 -9.96 -25.72 -4.27
C SER A 8 -8.73 -24.82 -4.12
N GLN A 9 -7.58 -25.32 -4.58
CA GLN A 9 -6.32 -24.57 -4.56
C GLN A 9 -6.44 -23.22 -5.29
N THR A 10 -7.16 -23.19 -6.42
CA THR A 10 -7.44 -21.96 -7.17
C THR A 10 -8.26 -20.96 -6.34
N ALA A 11 -9.30 -21.40 -5.63
CA ALA A 11 -10.07 -20.52 -4.76
C ALA A 11 -9.23 -20.01 -3.58
N GLN A 12 -8.27 -20.79 -3.07
CA GLN A 12 -7.34 -20.35 -2.03
C GLN A 12 -6.35 -19.29 -2.55
N GLN A 13 -5.81 -19.48 -3.75
CA GLN A 13 -4.92 -18.52 -4.42
C GLN A 13 -5.62 -17.18 -4.68
N LEU A 14 -6.82 -17.21 -5.28
CA LEU A 14 -7.61 -15.99 -5.54
C LEU A 14 -7.92 -15.21 -4.26
N ARG A 15 -8.18 -15.90 -3.14
CA ARG A 15 -8.35 -15.21 -1.85
C ARG A 15 -7.06 -14.65 -1.29
N ALA A 16 -5.93 -15.31 -1.51
CA ALA A 16 -4.64 -14.83 -1.05
C ALA A 16 -4.25 -13.56 -1.82
N GLU A 17 -4.43 -13.57 -3.14
CA GLU A 17 -4.24 -12.42 -4.02
C GLU A 17 -5.14 -11.24 -3.60
N GLY A 18 -6.45 -11.46 -3.47
CA GLY A 18 -7.36 -10.38 -3.04
C GLY A 18 -7.08 -9.85 -1.63
N ARG A 19 -6.50 -10.66 -0.73
CA ARG A 19 -6.03 -10.17 0.58
C ARG A 19 -4.76 -9.33 0.45
N ALA A 20 -3.84 -9.68 -0.44
CA ALA A 20 -2.63 -8.91 -0.70
C ALA A 20 -2.98 -7.56 -1.32
N GLU A 21 -3.82 -7.54 -2.35
CA GLU A 21 -4.34 -6.32 -2.98
C GLU A 21 -5.06 -5.43 -1.96
N GLY A 22 -5.98 -6.00 -1.18
CA GLY A 22 -6.71 -5.25 -0.16
C GLY A 22 -5.81 -4.68 0.94
N ARG A 23 -4.71 -5.36 1.28
CA ARG A 23 -3.72 -4.83 2.22
C ARG A 23 -2.97 -3.65 1.62
N ALA A 24 -2.45 -3.79 0.40
CA ALA A 24 -1.73 -2.72 -0.29
C ALA A 24 -2.62 -1.47 -0.45
N GLU A 25 -3.86 -1.63 -0.90
CA GLU A 25 -4.80 -0.51 -0.99
C GLU A 25 -5.06 0.17 0.36
N GLY A 26 -5.18 -0.62 1.44
CA GLY A 26 -5.40 -0.12 2.78
C GLY A 26 -4.22 0.71 3.30
N GLU A 27 -2.99 0.22 3.08
CA GLU A 27 -1.76 0.89 3.50
C GLU A 27 -1.49 2.15 2.68
N ALA A 28 -1.73 2.13 1.37
CA ALA A 28 -1.66 3.32 0.52
C ALA A 28 -2.61 4.42 1.01
N LYS A 29 -3.87 4.06 1.35
CA LYS A 29 -4.85 5.00 1.92
C LYS A 29 -4.39 5.56 3.27
N ALA A 30 -3.83 4.71 4.14
CA ALA A 30 -3.32 5.12 5.45
C ALA A 30 -2.15 6.10 5.34
N LEU A 31 -1.21 5.83 4.42
CA LEU A 31 -0.07 6.70 4.14
C LEU A 31 -0.52 8.08 3.65
N LEU A 32 -1.41 8.14 2.67
CA LEU A 32 -1.93 9.43 2.17
C LEU A 32 -2.64 10.23 3.26
N LEU A 33 -3.41 9.55 4.14
CA LEU A 33 -4.08 10.21 5.26
C LEU A 33 -3.07 10.76 6.27
N LEU A 34 -2.01 10.02 6.57
CA LEU A 34 -0.92 10.47 7.44
C LEU A 34 -0.20 11.70 6.87
N LEU A 35 0.16 11.67 5.59
CA LEU A 35 0.82 12.79 4.91
C LEU A 35 -0.05 14.06 4.92
N GLY A 36 -1.36 13.91 4.67
CA GLY A 36 -2.32 14.99 4.79
C GLY A 36 -2.40 15.56 6.21
N HIS A 37 -2.42 14.71 7.24
CA HIS A 37 -2.40 15.16 8.64
C HIS A 37 -1.10 15.88 9.01
N ARG A 38 0.01 15.45 8.44
CA ARG A 38 1.34 16.06 8.62
C ARG A 38 1.51 17.37 7.86
N GLY A 39 0.62 17.67 6.91
CA GLY A 39 0.74 18.83 6.02
C GLY A 39 1.85 18.68 4.99
N VAL A 40 2.26 17.44 4.66
CA VAL A 40 3.19 17.17 3.57
C VAL A 40 2.41 17.23 2.26
N GLU A 41 2.80 18.13 1.36
CA GLU A 41 2.16 18.22 0.05
C GLU A 41 2.47 16.97 -0.78
N VAL A 42 1.41 16.32 -1.25
CA VAL A 42 1.51 15.14 -2.13
C VAL A 42 1.07 15.56 -3.53
N GLY A 43 2.00 15.59 -4.46
CA GLY A 43 1.70 15.85 -5.87
C GLY A 43 0.92 14.69 -6.51
N GLU A 44 0.32 14.93 -7.68
CA GLU A 44 -0.46 13.92 -8.39
C GLU A 44 0.37 12.68 -8.73
N GLY A 45 1.60 12.86 -9.25
CA GLY A 45 2.50 11.75 -9.57
C GLY A 45 2.92 10.92 -8.34
N ASP A 46 3.15 11.58 -7.20
CA ASP A 46 3.49 10.89 -5.95
C ASP A 46 2.29 10.12 -5.39
N ARG A 47 1.09 10.68 -5.53
CA ARG A 47 -0.16 10.02 -5.17
C ARG A 47 -0.42 8.80 -6.04
N GLU A 48 -0.22 8.92 -7.35
CA GLU A 48 -0.33 7.79 -8.29
C GLU A 48 0.69 6.70 -7.95
N ARG A 49 1.92 7.07 -7.60
CA ARG A 49 2.95 6.13 -7.16
C ARG A 49 2.52 5.36 -5.89
N ILE A 50 1.95 6.05 -4.90
CA ILE A 50 1.47 5.41 -3.67
C ILE A 50 0.29 4.48 -3.95
N VAL A 51 -0.71 4.94 -4.70
CA VAL A 51 -1.92 4.15 -4.99
C VAL A 51 -1.62 2.96 -5.91
N GLY A 52 -0.68 3.12 -6.84
CA GLY A 52 -0.25 2.06 -7.75
C GLY A 52 0.73 1.06 -7.16
N CYS A 53 1.21 1.29 -5.93
CA CYS A 53 2.10 0.34 -5.25
C CYS A 53 1.30 -0.86 -4.74
N GLY A 54 1.53 -2.03 -5.33
CA GLY A 54 0.90 -3.29 -4.92
C GLY A 54 1.69 -4.08 -3.86
N ASP A 55 2.77 -3.51 -3.34
CA ASP A 55 3.67 -4.14 -2.37
C ASP A 55 3.43 -3.52 -0.97
N PRO A 56 2.75 -4.25 -0.06
CA PRO A 56 2.50 -3.78 1.29
C PRO A 56 3.78 -3.49 2.07
N GLU A 57 4.82 -4.29 1.90
CA GLU A 57 6.07 -4.10 2.62
C GLU A 57 6.72 -2.76 2.25
N VAL A 58 6.69 -2.38 0.96
CA VAL A 58 7.14 -1.05 0.51
C VAL A 58 6.28 0.07 1.10
N LEU A 59 4.96 -0.10 1.11
CA LEU A 59 4.02 0.89 1.65
C LEU A 59 4.19 1.09 3.17
N ASP A 60 4.42 0.02 3.93
CA ASP A 60 4.69 0.07 5.37
C ASP A 60 6.01 0.81 5.67
N GLU A 61 7.04 0.63 4.84
CA GLU A 61 8.26 1.41 5.00
C GLU A 61 8.05 2.91 4.72
N TRP A 62 7.33 3.26 3.64
CA TRP A 62 6.97 4.64 3.36
C TRP A 62 6.12 5.23 4.49
N PHE A 63 5.19 4.45 5.05
CA PHE A 63 4.38 4.83 6.20
C PHE A 63 5.24 5.18 7.42
N LYS A 64 6.21 4.31 7.77
CA LYS A 64 7.14 4.57 8.88
C LYS A 64 7.96 5.83 8.66
N ARG A 65 8.42 6.10 7.43
CA ARG A 65 9.18 7.31 7.09
C ARG A 65 8.30 8.57 7.17
N ALA A 66 7.05 8.49 6.70
CA ALA A 66 6.10 9.59 6.72
C ALA A 66 5.75 10.12 8.12
N LEU A 67 6.00 9.32 9.17
CA LEU A 67 5.85 9.77 10.56
C LEU A 67 6.74 10.98 10.90
N THR A 68 7.93 11.06 10.28
CA THR A 68 8.92 12.10 10.57
C THR A 68 9.30 12.94 9.35
N ALA A 69 9.09 12.42 8.14
CA ALA A 69 9.42 13.12 6.91
C ALA A 69 8.71 14.49 6.80
N GLY A 70 9.43 15.47 6.26
CA GLY A 70 8.93 16.79 5.89
C GLY A 70 8.63 16.93 4.40
N SER A 71 8.98 15.94 3.58
CA SER A 71 8.76 15.96 2.13
C SER A 71 8.53 14.56 1.54
N MET A 72 7.95 14.50 0.34
CA MET A 72 7.76 13.25 -0.40
C MET A 72 9.07 12.57 -0.78
N THR A 73 10.14 13.34 -1.03
CA THR A 73 11.47 12.79 -1.29
C THR A 73 11.94 11.93 -0.13
N GLU A 74 11.86 12.44 1.10
CA GLU A 74 12.24 11.72 2.32
C GLU A 74 11.35 10.49 2.59
N VAL A 75 10.07 10.53 2.19
CA VAL A 75 9.17 9.37 2.29
C VAL A 75 9.63 8.23 1.39
N PHE A 76 10.11 8.55 0.19
CA PHE A 76 10.56 7.57 -0.80
C PHE A 76 12.05 7.18 -0.68
N GLU A 77 12.83 7.91 0.12
CA GLU A 77 14.23 7.58 0.38
C GLU A 77 14.37 6.22 1.08
N GLY A 78 14.80 5.21 0.31
CA GLY A 78 15.05 3.85 0.81
C GLY A 78 14.45 2.72 -0.02
N GLY A 79 13.63 3.01 -1.03
CA GLY A 79 13.24 2.02 -2.05
C GLY A 79 14.26 2.02 -3.20
N VAL A 80 15.26 1.15 -3.13
CA VAL A 80 16.18 0.90 -4.25
C VAL A 80 15.45 0.17 -5.37
N GLY A 81 15.56 0.69 -6.60
CA GLY A 81 15.52 -0.12 -7.83
C GLY A 81 14.21 -0.13 -8.58
#